data_AF-A0A941F6V7-F1
#
_entry.id   AF-A0A941F6V7-F1
#
_cell.length_a   1.000
_cell.length_b   1.000
_cell.length_c   1.000
_cell.angle_alpha   90.00
_cell.angle_beta   90.00
_cell.angle_gamma   90.00
#
_symmetry.space_group_name_H-M   'P 1'
#
loop_
_entity.id
_entity.type
_entity.pdbx_description
1 polymer ?
#
loop_
_entity_poly.entity_id
_entity_poly.type
_entity_poly.pdbx_seq_one_letter_code
_entity_poly.pdbx_strand_id
1 'polypeptide(L)'
;MKQIFSILAFICIYNLGFSQHDFLFEKKCLGDIRAHEKSINSICLGFVKYQVPNDFFQTAKKNHDYYPLCYKRTNDDFSPQLIIKYYYDEQDSTLLVTSYDWNIMDHVDYLKTDGDKFEVEKKRKNEYLNKYKTIKQELINKYGEPTTIKETISTDGYLYRLSWENGSNNIHVLLNFSTKLKTLLGNMKFGLYNIRVKIEYI
;
A
#
# COMPACT_ATOMS: atom_id res chain seq x y z
N MET A 1 9.37 17.83 -47.09
CA MET A 1 8.41 17.82 -45.97
C MET A 1 7.83 16.42 -45.72
N LYS A 2 8.66 15.43 -45.35
CA LYS A 2 8.20 14.07 -44.98
C LYS A 2 8.90 13.46 -43.77
N GLN A 3 9.83 14.19 -43.13
CA GLN A 3 10.64 13.68 -42.01
C GLN A 3 10.27 14.25 -40.64
N ILE A 4 9.33 15.21 -40.55
CA ILE A 4 8.95 15.84 -39.27
C ILE A 4 7.82 15.07 -38.55
N PHE A 5 7.07 14.22 -39.26
CA PHE A 5 5.96 13.47 -38.67
C PHE A 5 6.39 12.24 -37.85
N SER A 6 7.62 11.75 -38.00
CA SER A 6 8.07 10.56 -37.26
C SER A 6 8.57 10.84 -35.84
N ILE A 7 8.89 12.10 -35.51
CA ILE A 7 9.40 12.47 -34.18
C ILE A 7 8.26 12.70 -33.18
N LEU A 8 7.11 13.21 -33.64
CA LEU A 8 5.94 13.44 -32.78
C LEU A 8 5.21 12.14 -32.38
N ALA A 9 5.28 11.09 -33.20
CA ALA A 9 4.68 9.79 -32.86
C ALA A 9 5.46 9.03 -31.76
N PHE A 10 6.73 9.39 -31.52
CA PHE A 10 7.55 8.74 -30.48
C PHE A 10 7.40 9.38 -29.09
N ILE A 11 6.91 10.63 -29.01
CA ILE A 11 6.75 11.35 -27.73
C ILE A 11 5.46 10.94 -27.00
N CYS A 12 4.45 10.43 -27.70
CA CYS A 12 3.21 9.97 -27.06
C CYS A 12 3.31 8.59 -26.38
N ILE A 13 4.39 7.83 -26.58
CA ILE A 13 4.57 6.51 -25.94
C ILE A 13 5.17 6.65 -24.53
N TYR A 14 5.72 7.81 -24.17
CA TYR A 14 6.34 8.03 -22.85
C TYR A 14 5.35 8.20 -21.69
N ASN A 15 4.04 8.31 -21.93
CA ASN A 15 3.03 8.48 -20.88
C ASN A 15 2.08 7.28 -20.70
N LEU A 16 2.32 6.15 -21.39
CA LEU A 16 1.53 4.92 -21.20
C LEU A 16 2.26 3.87 -20.36
N GLY A 17 3.32 4.26 -19.66
CA GLY A 17 3.76 3.54 -18.47
C GLY A 17 2.81 3.87 -17.33
N PHE A 18 1.57 3.38 -17.37
CA PHE A 18 0.79 3.22 -16.14
C PHE A 18 1.65 2.35 -15.23
N SER A 19 2.33 2.97 -14.26
CA SER A 19 2.91 2.19 -13.17
C SER A 19 1.75 1.37 -12.60
N GLN A 20 1.95 0.07 -12.42
CA GLN A 20 0.97 -0.82 -11.80
C GLN A 20 0.58 -0.33 -10.38
N HIS A 21 1.29 0.67 -9.84
CA HIS A 21 1.02 1.32 -8.56
C HIS A 21 0.70 2.80 -8.74
N ASP A 22 -0.46 3.10 -9.32
CA ASP A 22 -1.02 4.45 -9.32
C ASP A 22 -1.41 4.85 -7.89
N PHE A 23 -0.44 5.38 -7.14
CA PHE A 23 -0.66 5.98 -5.84
C PHE A 23 -1.37 7.32 -6.03
N LEU A 24 -2.53 7.45 -5.41
CA LEU A 24 -3.23 8.70 -5.30
C LEU A 24 -2.63 9.57 -4.18
N PHE A 25 -1.78 10.50 -4.58
CA PHE A 25 -1.18 11.47 -3.67
C PHE A 25 -2.00 12.74 -3.50
N GLU A 26 -3.04 12.95 -4.29
CA GLU A 26 -3.92 14.11 -4.15
C GLU A 26 -5.12 13.77 -3.28
N LYS A 27 -5.54 14.74 -2.47
CA LYS A 27 -6.77 14.65 -1.70
C LYS A 27 -7.96 14.70 -2.66
N LYS A 28 -8.82 13.68 -2.61
CA LYS A 28 -9.99 13.55 -3.49
C LYS A 28 -11.26 13.33 -2.70
N CYS A 29 -12.38 13.85 -3.22
CA CYS A 29 -13.67 13.57 -2.64
C CYS A 29 -14.08 12.11 -2.89
N LEU A 30 -15.07 11.63 -2.13
CA LEU A 30 -15.57 10.25 -2.25
C LEU A 30 -16.02 9.89 -3.68
N GLY A 31 -16.64 10.83 -4.40
CA GLY A 31 -17.08 10.64 -5.78
C GLY A 31 -15.90 10.40 -6.73
N ASP A 32 -14.84 11.19 -6.60
CA ASP A 32 -13.65 11.09 -7.43
C ASP A 32 -12.85 9.81 -7.15
N ILE A 33 -12.80 9.37 -5.89
CA ILE A 33 -12.20 8.07 -5.53
C ILE A 33 -12.94 6.93 -6.21
N ARG A 34 -14.27 6.94 -6.15
CA ARG A 34 -15.10 5.91 -6.81
C ARG A 34 -14.88 5.91 -8.32
N ALA A 35 -14.82 7.07 -8.94
CA ALA A 35 -14.57 7.21 -10.37
C ALA A 35 -13.16 6.69 -10.75
N HIS A 36 -12.15 7.06 -9.97
CA HIS A 36 -10.76 6.62 -10.17
C HIS A 36 -10.64 5.10 -10.06
N GLU A 37 -11.09 4.50 -8.96
CA GLU A 37 -10.97 3.06 -8.74
C GLU A 37 -11.79 2.25 -9.76
N LYS A 38 -12.92 2.80 -10.23
CA LYS A 38 -13.67 2.22 -11.35
C LYS A 38 -12.89 2.24 -12.67
N SER A 39 -12.18 3.33 -12.96
CA SER A 39 -11.40 3.45 -14.21
C SER A 39 -10.24 2.46 -14.33
N ILE A 40 -9.74 1.96 -13.20
CA ILE A 40 -8.65 0.98 -13.14
C ILE A 40 -9.13 -0.45 -12.81
N ASN A 41 -10.45 -0.70 -12.91
CA ASN A 41 -11.09 -2.01 -12.69
C ASN A 41 -10.83 -2.62 -11.29
N SER A 42 -10.80 -1.78 -10.25
CA SER A 42 -10.75 -2.25 -8.87
C SER A 42 -12.08 -2.83 -8.42
N ILE A 43 -12.02 -3.86 -7.58
CA ILE A 43 -13.20 -4.44 -6.92
C ILE A 43 -13.50 -3.60 -5.67
N CYS A 44 -14.69 -3.01 -5.60
CA CYS A 44 -15.16 -2.33 -4.40
C CYS A 44 -15.53 -3.35 -3.32
N LEU A 45 -14.90 -3.26 -2.15
CA LEU A 45 -15.21 -4.08 -0.98
C LEU A 45 -16.21 -3.41 -0.03
N GLY A 46 -16.58 -2.16 -0.32
CA GLY A 46 -17.47 -1.35 0.51
C GLY A 46 -16.75 -0.74 1.72
N PHE A 47 -17.54 -0.31 2.69
CA PHE A 47 -17.04 0.23 3.96
C PHE A 47 -16.78 -0.92 4.92
N VAL A 48 -15.53 -1.12 5.32
CA VAL A 48 -15.11 -2.24 6.16
C VAL A 48 -14.65 -1.73 7.51
N LYS A 49 -15.08 -2.36 8.59
CA LYS A 49 -14.73 -1.98 9.96
C LYS A 49 -13.26 -2.26 10.26
N TYR A 50 -12.54 -1.24 10.73
CA TYR A 50 -11.15 -1.34 11.20
C TYR A 50 -10.95 -0.58 12.51
N GLN A 51 -10.11 -1.13 13.38
CA GLN A 51 -9.54 -0.39 14.50
C GLN A 51 -8.09 -0.05 14.17
N VAL A 52 -7.71 1.20 14.38
CA VAL A 52 -6.36 1.69 14.10
C VAL A 52 -5.70 2.21 15.39
N PRO A 53 -4.36 2.20 15.48
CA PRO A 53 -3.65 2.85 16.58
C PRO A 53 -3.97 4.35 16.70
N ASN A 54 -3.80 4.92 17.89
CA ASN A 54 -4.10 6.34 18.19
C ASN A 54 -3.26 7.34 17.37
N ASP A 55 -2.16 6.88 16.79
CA ASP A 55 -1.22 7.66 15.98
C ASP A 55 -1.26 7.24 14.50
N PHE A 56 -2.31 6.52 14.09
CA PHE A 56 -2.45 6.11 12.69
C PHE A 56 -2.69 7.31 11.77
N PHE A 57 -3.38 8.34 12.26
CA PHE A 57 -3.47 9.70 11.69
C PHE A 57 -3.78 10.70 12.81
N GLN A 58 -3.64 12.00 12.54
CA GLN A 58 -3.73 13.06 13.54
C GLN A 58 -4.98 12.99 14.45
N THR A 59 -6.13 12.61 13.90
CA THR A 59 -7.41 12.54 14.62
C THR A 59 -7.80 11.12 15.06
N ALA A 60 -6.89 10.13 14.96
CA ALA A 60 -7.17 8.75 15.30
C ALA A 60 -7.39 8.57 16.82
N LYS A 61 -8.38 7.76 17.19
CA LYS A 61 -8.81 7.52 18.58
C LYS A 61 -8.66 6.04 18.94
N LYS A 62 -8.24 5.79 20.18
CA LYS A 62 -8.13 4.43 20.72
C LYS A 62 -9.49 3.76 20.77
N ASN A 63 -9.54 2.47 20.44
CA ASN A 63 -10.74 1.66 20.52
C ASN A 63 -11.93 2.25 19.73
N HIS A 64 -11.67 3.11 18.75
CA HIS A 64 -12.68 3.64 17.85
C HIS A 64 -12.75 2.79 16.60
N ASP A 65 -13.97 2.52 16.13
CA ASP A 65 -14.22 1.76 14.92
C ASP A 65 -14.31 2.72 13.73
N TYR A 66 -13.35 2.61 12.82
CA TYR A 66 -13.34 3.34 11.55
C TYR A 66 -13.91 2.49 10.43
N TYR A 67 -14.53 3.15 9.46
CA TYR A 67 -15.12 2.50 8.29
C TYR A 67 -14.54 3.11 7.02
N PRO A 68 -13.27 2.83 6.67
CA PRO A 68 -12.71 3.25 5.39
C PRO A 68 -13.45 2.60 4.22
N LEU A 69 -13.52 3.31 3.09
CA LEU A 69 -13.94 2.71 1.82
C LEU A 69 -12.77 1.85 1.31
N CYS A 70 -13.04 0.57 1.04
CA CYS A 70 -12.02 -0.39 0.67
C CYS A 70 -12.15 -0.85 -0.79
N TYR A 71 -11.01 -0.99 -1.45
CA TYR A 71 -10.89 -1.52 -2.80
C TYR A 71 -9.80 -2.58 -2.88
N LYS A 72 -9.97 -3.52 -3.80
CA LYS A 72 -8.97 -4.52 -4.18
C LYS A 72 -8.58 -4.30 -5.64
N ARG A 73 -7.30 -4.00 -5.91
CA ARG A 73 -6.82 -3.83 -7.28
C ARG A 73 -6.55 -5.19 -7.91
N THR A 74 -7.12 -5.43 -9.09
CA THR A 74 -7.04 -6.73 -9.79
C THR A 74 -5.92 -6.77 -10.83
N ASN A 75 -5.38 -5.60 -11.20
CA ASN A 75 -4.29 -5.42 -12.15
C ASN A 75 -2.89 -5.42 -11.51
N ASP A 76 -2.80 -5.67 -10.18
CA ASP A 76 -1.54 -5.83 -9.46
C ASP A 76 -1.07 -7.29 -9.57
N ASP A 77 0.13 -7.50 -10.09
CA ASP A 77 0.75 -8.81 -10.32
C ASP A 77 1.46 -9.38 -9.08
N PHE A 78 1.48 -8.62 -7.98
CA PHE A 78 2.06 -9.03 -6.73
C PHE A 78 1.03 -9.75 -5.84
N SER A 79 1.41 -10.89 -5.28
CA SER A 79 0.70 -11.50 -4.15
C SER A 79 1.37 -11.08 -2.84
N PRO A 80 0.63 -10.86 -1.74
CA PRO A 80 -0.82 -10.73 -1.66
C PRO A 80 -1.31 -9.51 -2.44
N GLN A 81 -2.46 -9.62 -3.09
CA GLN A 81 -2.98 -8.52 -3.94
C GLN A 81 -3.25 -7.26 -3.11
N LEU A 82 -2.94 -6.10 -3.71
CA LEU A 82 -3.12 -4.78 -3.12
C LEU A 82 -4.57 -4.51 -2.65
N ILE A 83 -4.71 -4.20 -1.37
CA ILE A 83 -5.90 -3.63 -0.76
C ILE A 83 -5.67 -2.14 -0.48
N ILE A 84 -6.63 -1.30 -0.85
CA ILE A 84 -6.59 0.14 -0.61
C ILE A 84 -7.69 0.51 0.38
N LYS A 85 -7.35 1.35 1.35
CA LYS A 85 -8.25 1.81 2.40
C LYS A 85 -8.25 3.34 2.42
N TYR A 86 -9.38 3.95 2.08
CA TYR A 86 -9.61 5.39 2.11
C TYR A 86 -10.34 5.77 3.39
N TYR A 87 -9.64 6.39 4.33
CA TYR A 87 -10.18 6.85 5.61
C TYR A 87 -10.68 8.28 5.47
N TYR A 88 -11.94 8.48 5.80
CA TYR A 88 -12.60 9.79 5.76
C TYR A 88 -12.90 10.27 7.17
N ASP A 89 -12.92 11.59 7.34
CA ASP A 89 -13.48 12.22 8.53
C ASP A 89 -14.99 11.99 8.57
N GLU A 90 -15.50 11.62 9.75
CA GLU A 90 -16.91 11.27 9.94
C GLU A 90 -17.84 12.49 9.90
N GLN A 91 -17.31 13.70 10.09
CA GLN A 91 -18.12 14.93 10.16
C GLN A 91 -18.35 15.54 8.78
N ASP A 92 -17.32 15.63 7.96
CA ASP A 92 -17.36 16.37 6.69
C ASP A 92 -16.98 15.50 5.47
N SER A 93 -16.72 14.20 5.67
CA SER A 93 -16.29 13.27 4.62
C SER A 93 -14.99 13.68 3.91
N THR A 94 -14.15 14.46 4.58
CA THR A 94 -12.82 14.83 4.10
C THR A 94 -11.89 13.62 4.12
N LEU A 95 -11.17 13.34 3.04
CA LEU A 95 -10.18 12.25 3.00
C LEU A 95 -8.99 12.58 3.93
N LEU A 96 -8.77 11.74 4.94
CA LEU A 96 -7.71 11.90 5.95
C LEU A 96 -6.47 11.07 5.59
N VAL A 97 -6.68 9.82 5.21
CA VAL A 97 -5.59 8.88 4.89
C VAL A 97 -5.98 7.96 3.75
N THR A 98 -5.01 7.67 2.89
CA THR A 98 -5.05 6.51 2.01
C THR A 98 -3.96 5.50 2.41
N SER A 99 -4.34 4.25 2.65
CA SER A 99 -3.42 3.14 2.91
C SER A 99 -3.44 2.16 1.75
N TYR A 100 -2.27 1.90 1.16
CA TYR A 100 -2.02 0.87 0.14
C TYR A 100 -1.32 -0.29 0.84
N ASP A 101 -1.99 -1.42 0.97
CA ASP A 101 -1.56 -2.57 1.77
C ASP A 101 -1.39 -3.82 0.91
N TRP A 102 -0.15 -4.31 0.80
CA TRP A 102 0.17 -5.68 0.40
C TRP A 102 0.41 -6.51 1.66
N ASN A 103 -0.67 -6.89 2.33
CA ASN A 103 -0.63 -7.54 3.64
C ASN A 103 -1.25 -8.94 3.59
N ILE A 104 -0.47 -9.97 3.91
CA ILE A 104 -0.95 -11.37 3.87
C ILE A 104 -2.16 -11.61 4.78
N MET A 105 -2.26 -10.86 5.88
CA MET A 105 -3.37 -11.00 6.83
C MET A 105 -4.71 -10.60 6.22
N ASP A 106 -4.72 -9.75 5.19
CA ASP A 106 -5.95 -9.37 4.48
C ASP A 106 -6.44 -10.51 3.55
N HIS A 107 -5.65 -11.59 3.42
CA HIS A 107 -5.94 -12.78 2.59
C HIS A 107 -5.99 -14.08 3.40
N VAL A 108 -6.01 -13.98 4.73
CA VAL A 108 -6.08 -15.12 5.65
C VAL A 108 -7.40 -15.04 6.39
N ASP A 109 -8.29 -16.00 6.13
CA ASP A 109 -9.62 -16.02 6.76
C ASP A 109 -9.54 -16.69 8.13
N TYR A 110 -8.74 -17.76 8.24
CA TYR A 110 -8.58 -18.53 9.47
C TYR A 110 -7.13 -18.97 9.68
N LEU A 111 -6.49 -18.45 10.73
CA LEU A 111 -5.10 -18.81 11.09
C LEU A 111 -4.88 -20.32 11.31
N LYS A 112 -5.94 -21.06 11.67
CA LYS A 112 -5.87 -22.51 11.89
C LYS A 112 -5.73 -23.31 10.60
N THR A 113 -6.37 -22.86 9.51
CA THR A 113 -6.44 -23.60 8.24
C THR A 113 -5.53 -23.01 7.17
N ASP A 114 -5.20 -21.72 7.29
CA ASP A 114 -4.50 -20.97 6.24
C ASP A 114 -2.99 -20.85 6.52
N GLY A 115 -2.45 -21.67 7.43
CA GLY A 115 -1.03 -21.69 7.79
C GLY A 115 -0.10 -21.82 6.58
N ASP A 116 -0.52 -22.60 5.58
CA ASP A 116 0.24 -22.84 4.35
C ASP A 116 0.46 -21.57 3.51
N LYS A 117 -0.46 -20.60 3.58
CA LYS A 117 -0.28 -19.30 2.89
C LYS A 117 0.97 -18.59 3.42
N PHE A 118 1.24 -18.66 4.72
CA PHE A 118 2.45 -18.07 5.30
C PHE A 118 3.73 -18.82 4.92
N GLU A 119 3.69 -20.14 4.77
CA GLU A 119 4.83 -20.94 4.32
C GLU A 119 5.19 -20.65 2.85
N VAL A 120 4.21 -20.28 2.02
CA VAL A 120 4.45 -19.77 0.66
C VAL A 120 5.13 -18.41 0.71
N GLU A 121 4.55 -17.44 1.42
CA GLU A 121 5.10 -16.07 1.49
C GLU A 121 6.50 -15.99 2.09
N LYS A 122 6.81 -16.86 3.07
CA LYS A 122 8.14 -17.02 3.65
C LYS A 122 9.26 -17.19 2.61
N LYS A 123 8.97 -17.83 1.47
CA LYS A 123 9.95 -18.12 0.41
C LYS A 123 10.16 -16.93 -0.53
N ARG A 124 9.30 -15.91 -0.46
CA ARG A 124 9.23 -14.78 -1.40
C ARG A 124 10.01 -13.54 -0.92
N LYS A 125 11.03 -13.75 -0.07
CA LYS A 125 11.87 -12.69 0.55
C LYS A 125 12.37 -11.66 -0.48
N ASN A 126 12.90 -12.14 -1.60
CA ASN A 126 13.45 -11.27 -2.64
C ASN A 126 12.36 -10.50 -3.40
N GLU A 127 11.19 -11.10 -3.60
CA GLU A 127 10.07 -10.45 -4.28
C GLU A 127 9.54 -9.26 -3.46
N TYR A 128 9.37 -9.44 -2.15
CA TYR A 128 9.01 -8.34 -1.24
C TYR A 128 10.04 -7.21 -1.25
N LEU A 129 11.33 -7.56 -1.21
CA LEU A 129 12.40 -6.56 -1.26
C LEU A 129 12.37 -5.79 -2.59
N ASN A 130 12.17 -6.48 -3.71
CA ASN A 130 12.10 -5.85 -5.03
C ASN A 130 10.89 -4.93 -5.14
N LYS A 131 9.71 -5.37 -4.71
CA LYS A 131 8.49 -4.54 -4.68
C LYS A 131 8.70 -3.27 -3.86
N TYR A 132 9.27 -3.40 -2.66
CA TYR A 132 9.62 -2.25 -1.81
C TYR A 132 10.61 -1.31 -2.51
N LYS A 133 11.66 -1.82 -3.16
CA LYS A 133 12.64 -1.00 -3.87
C LYS A 133 12.01 -0.24 -5.04
N THR A 134 11.10 -0.86 -5.79
CA THR A 134 10.33 -0.20 -6.86
C THR A 134 9.55 0.97 -6.29
N ILE A 135 8.75 0.74 -5.23
CA ILE A 135 7.96 1.79 -4.57
C ILE A 135 8.86 2.91 -4.03
N LYS A 136 9.98 2.56 -3.38
CA LYS A 136 10.97 3.51 -2.88
C LYS A 136 11.50 4.39 -4.02
N GLN A 137 11.87 3.80 -5.15
CA GLN A 137 12.41 4.54 -6.28
C GLN A 137 11.37 5.46 -6.92
N GLU A 138 10.11 5.00 -7.06
CA GLU A 138 9.02 5.84 -7.55
C GLU A 138 8.80 7.07 -6.67
N LEU A 139 8.81 6.89 -5.35
CA LEU A 139 8.68 7.99 -4.40
C LEU A 139 9.89 8.93 -4.43
N ILE A 140 11.11 8.40 -4.54
CA ILE A 140 12.33 9.21 -4.70
C ILE A 140 12.24 10.05 -5.97
N ASN A 141 11.82 9.47 -7.09
CA ASN A 141 11.68 10.19 -8.35
C ASN A 141 10.65 11.33 -8.25
N LYS A 142 9.61 11.16 -7.42
CA LYS A 142 8.53 12.14 -7.28
C LYS A 142 8.78 13.20 -6.20
N TYR A 143 9.40 12.84 -5.09
CA TYR A 143 9.51 13.68 -3.89
C TYR A 143 10.95 13.91 -3.42
N GLY A 144 11.94 13.33 -4.09
CA GLY A 144 13.33 13.33 -3.63
C GLY A 144 13.56 12.32 -2.51
N GLU A 145 14.71 12.43 -1.84
CA GLU A 145 15.08 11.50 -0.76
C GLU A 145 14.13 11.63 0.46
N PRO A 146 13.83 10.53 1.16
CA PRO A 146 13.01 10.55 2.37
C PRO A 146 13.66 11.35 3.50
N THR A 147 12.84 12.04 4.30
CA THR A 147 13.28 12.79 5.49
C THR A 147 13.72 11.87 6.62
N THR A 148 13.16 10.65 6.69
CA THR A 148 13.53 9.63 7.67
C THR A 148 13.78 8.30 7.01
N ILE A 149 14.89 7.65 7.38
CA ILE A 149 15.26 6.29 6.95
C ILE A 149 15.55 5.44 8.19
N LYS A 150 14.81 4.35 8.37
CA LYS A 150 15.09 3.32 9.38
C LYS A 150 15.03 1.95 8.73
N GLU A 151 16.20 1.38 8.44
CA GLU A 151 16.30 0.07 7.79
C GLU A 151 17.02 -0.91 8.71
N THR A 152 16.35 -1.99 9.11
CA THR A 152 16.93 -3.10 9.88
C THR A 152 16.92 -4.35 9.02
N ILE A 153 18.10 -4.93 8.82
CA ILE A 153 18.32 -6.15 8.02
C ILE A 153 18.80 -7.25 8.95
N SER A 154 18.20 -8.43 8.80
CA SER A 154 18.72 -9.65 9.41
C SER A 154 18.73 -10.79 8.40
N THR A 155 19.37 -11.90 8.79
CA THR A 155 19.24 -13.17 8.07
C THR A 155 17.76 -13.55 7.90
N ASP A 156 16.95 -13.24 8.91
CA ASP A 156 15.57 -13.67 9.02
C ASP A 156 14.57 -12.69 8.41
N GLY A 157 14.98 -11.52 7.90
CA GLY A 157 14.01 -10.61 7.29
C GLY A 157 14.40 -9.14 7.20
N TYR A 158 13.38 -8.31 7.02
CA TYR A 158 13.48 -6.88 6.79
C TYR A 158 12.46 -6.13 7.65
N LEU A 159 12.92 -5.04 8.28
CA LEU A 159 12.05 -4.03 8.86
C LEU A 159 12.52 -2.66 8.36
N TYR A 160 11.88 -2.16 7.32
CA TYR A 160 12.21 -0.87 6.72
C TYR A 160 11.08 0.13 6.90
N ARG A 161 11.44 1.35 7.26
CA ARG A 161 10.51 2.47 7.41
C ARG A 161 11.12 3.71 6.77
N LEU A 162 10.38 4.28 5.83
CA LEU A 162 10.71 5.55 5.19
C LEU A 162 9.59 6.55 5.45
N SER A 163 9.95 7.82 5.58
CA SER A 163 8.98 8.91 5.66
C SER A 163 9.38 10.06 4.72
N TRP A 164 8.40 10.69 4.11
CA TRP A 164 8.50 11.99 3.46
C TRP A 164 7.50 12.93 4.11
N GLU A 165 7.93 14.17 4.32
CA GLU A 165 7.07 15.26 4.75
C GLU A 165 7.12 16.31 3.65
N ASN A 166 5.96 16.67 3.11
CA ASN A 166 5.84 17.77 2.17
C ASN A 166 4.67 18.66 2.58
N GLY A 167 4.53 19.82 1.92
CA GLY A 167 3.54 20.83 2.33
C GLY A 167 2.07 20.38 2.26
N SER A 168 1.76 19.27 1.59
CA SER A 168 0.39 18.76 1.47
C SER A 168 0.16 17.40 2.13
N ASN A 169 1.19 16.55 2.25
CA ASN A 169 1.07 15.18 2.74
C ASN A 169 2.26 14.73 3.58
N ASN A 170 1.99 13.79 4.49
CA ASN A 170 2.98 12.91 5.10
C ASN A 170 2.88 11.51 4.48
N ILE A 171 3.96 11.02 3.89
CA ILE A 171 4.01 9.72 3.22
C ILE A 171 4.90 8.79 4.03
N HIS A 172 4.39 7.61 4.37
CA HIS A 172 5.14 6.59 5.08
C HIS A 172 5.15 5.28 4.31
N VAL A 173 6.32 4.68 4.17
CA VAL A 173 6.48 3.34 3.58
C VAL A 173 7.02 2.39 4.62
N LEU A 174 6.38 1.24 4.75
CA LEU A 174 6.80 0.14 5.62
C LEU A 174 7.02 -1.11 4.78
N LEU A 175 8.16 -1.77 4.97
CA LEU A 175 8.33 -3.20 4.67
C LEU A 175 8.53 -3.94 5.99
N ASN A 176 7.70 -4.93 6.25
CA ASN A 176 7.85 -5.87 7.35
C ASN A 176 7.78 -7.30 6.80
N PHE A 177 8.92 -7.97 6.78
CA PHE A 177 9.07 -9.32 6.27
C PHE A 177 9.86 -10.17 7.25
N SER A 178 9.38 -11.39 7.56
CA SER A 178 10.17 -12.36 8.31
C SER A 178 10.06 -13.79 7.77
N THR A 179 11.19 -14.46 7.56
CA THR A 179 11.25 -15.89 7.27
C THR A 179 10.93 -16.75 8.50
N LYS A 180 10.90 -16.17 9.70
CA LYS A 180 10.50 -16.86 10.93
C LYS A 180 8.99 -16.77 11.08
N LEU A 181 8.36 -17.93 11.16
CA LEU A 181 6.95 -18.03 11.53
C LEU A 181 6.85 -18.04 13.04
N LYS A 182 5.90 -17.28 13.56
CA LYS A 182 5.49 -17.33 14.95
C LYS A 182 4.48 -18.45 15.13
N THR A 183 4.60 -19.20 16.21
CA THR A 183 3.67 -20.28 16.56
C THR A 183 2.84 -19.85 17.76
N LEU A 184 1.52 -19.94 17.65
CA LEU A 184 0.56 -19.76 18.75
C LEU A 184 0.08 -21.12 19.27
N LEU A 185 -0.71 -21.10 20.34
CA LEU A 185 -1.36 -22.28 20.90
C LEU A 185 -2.05 -23.11 19.81
N GLY A 186 -1.92 -24.43 19.88
CA GLY A 186 -2.51 -25.33 18.88
C GLY A 186 -1.76 -25.38 17.54
N ASN A 187 -0.45 -25.12 17.52
CA ASN A 187 0.43 -25.18 16.35
C ASN A 187 0.05 -24.22 15.20
N MET A 188 -0.73 -23.18 15.49
CA MET A 188 -1.06 -22.15 14.51
C MET A 188 0.18 -21.35 14.16
N LYS A 189 0.58 -21.34 12.88
CA LYS A 189 1.72 -20.57 12.40
C LYS A 189 1.26 -19.31 11.71
N PHE A 190 1.95 -18.20 11.95
CA PHE A 190 1.72 -16.95 11.22
C PHE A 190 3.02 -16.19 10.99
N GLY A 191 3.09 -15.50 9.86
CA GLY A 191 4.23 -14.68 9.46
C GLY A 191 3.87 -13.20 9.40
N LEU A 192 4.88 -12.36 9.28
CA LEU A 192 4.73 -10.94 9.04
C LEU A 192 5.19 -10.66 7.61
N TYR A 193 4.23 -10.43 6.71
CA TYR A 193 4.47 -10.19 5.29
C TYR A 193 3.62 -9.00 4.85
N ASN A 194 4.20 -7.80 4.95
CA ASN A 194 3.49 -6.55 4.72
C ASN A 194 4.37 -5.53 4.01
N ILE A 195 3.87 -4.97 2.91
CA ILE A 195 4.31 -3.68 2.39
C ILE A 195 3.14 -2.71 2.53
N ARG A 196 3.38 -1.56 3.16
CA ARG A 196 2.37 -0.50 3.29
C ARG A 196 2.92 0.81 2.78
N VAL A 197 2.13 1.51 1.98
CA VAL A 197 2.28 2.95 1.71
C VAL A 197 1.10 3.67 2.35
N LYS A 198 1.36 4.52 3.34
CA LYS A 198 0.35 5.36 4.00
C LYS A 198 0.57 6.80 3.55
N ILE A 199 -0.47 7.43 3.03
CA ILE A 199 -0.48 8.85 2.66
C ILE A 199 -1.48 9.53 3.58
N GLU A 200 -0.99 10.41 4.44
CA GLU A 200 -1.80 11.26 5.33
C GLU A 200 -1.84 12.67 4.75
N TYR A 201 -3.05 13.19 4.55
CA TYR A 201 -3.27 14.50 3.91
C TYR A 201 -3.36 15.58 4.99
N ILE A 202 -2.57 16.65 4.85
CA ILE A 202 -2.49 17.81 5.76
C ILE A 202 -3.51 18.87 5.33
#